data_AF-A0A1Q4FF99-F1
#
_entry.id   AF-A0A1Q4FF99-F1
#
_cell.length_a   1.000
_cell.length_b   1.000
_cell.length_c   1.000
_cell.angle_alpha   90.00
_cell.angle_beta   90.00
_cell.angle_gamma   90.00
#
_symmetry.space_group_name_H-M   'P 1'
#
loop_
_entity.id
_entity.type
_entity.pdbx_description
1 polymer ?
#
loop_
_entity_poly.entity_id
_entity_poly.type
_entity_poly.pdbx_seq_one_letter_code
_entity_poly.pdbx_strand_id
1 'polypeptide(L)'
;MKRPAVWAILLMATIIGLGSCYKDIIKPELASNTEGPPQPVSFKNELAPLFNSSCALAGCHVSGGHHPYMNTDISYQQIVNGGFVNTDFPKESILYKMINTEMAQYIPSASDRQKVYDWIRNGAPNN
;
A
#
# COMPACT_ATOMS: atom_id res chain seq x y z
N MET A 1 -7.99 22.78 -55.89
CA MET A 1 -8.96 22.98 -54.79
C MET A 1 -8.70 22.14 -53.52
N LYS A 2 -7.74 21.20 -53.48
CA LYS A 2 -7.55 20.30 -52.31
C LYS A 2 -6.49 20.73 -51.28
N ARG A 3 -5.65 21.71 -51.63
CA ARG A 3 -4.56 22.21 -50.78
C ARG A 3 -5.02 22.88 -49.46
N PRO A 4 -6.01 23.80 -49.45
CA PRO A 4 -6.43 24.43 -48.20
C PRO A 4 -7.15 23.45 -47.25
N ALA A 5 -7.85 22.45 -47.80
CA ALA A 5 -8.50 21.41 -47.01
C ALA A 5 -7.49 20.51 -46.28
N VAL A 6 -6.36 20.18 -46.91
CA VAL A 6 -5.28 19.39 -46.28
C VAL A 6 -4.64 20.17 -45.14
N TRP A 7 -4.40 21.47 -45.31
CA TRP A 7 -3.87 22.33 -44.23
C TRP A 7 -4.84 22.50 -43.07
N ALA A 8 -6.14 22.61 -43.35
CA ALA A 8 -7.17 22.69 -42.32
C ALA A 8 -7.26 21.39 -41.49
N ILE A 9 -7.13 20.22 -42.14
CA ILE A 9 -7.12 18.92 -41.46
C ILE A 9 -5.86 18.74 -40.60
N LEU A 10 -4.69 19.17 -41.11
CA LEU A 10 -3.43 19.14 -40.36
C LEU A 10 -3.45 20.07 -39.15
N LEU A 11 -4.03 21.27 -39.27
CA LEU A 11 -4.21 22.21 -38.16
C LEU A 11 -5.21 21.69 -37.12
N MET A 12 -6.28 21.02 -37.55
CA MET A 12 -7.25 20.41 -36.64
C MET A 12 -6.64 19.24 -35.86
N ALA A 13 -5.79 18.43 -36.50
CA ALA A 13 -5.14 17.28 -35.87
C ALA A 13 -4.10 17.68 -34.81
N THR A 14 -3.36 18.77 -35.01
CA THR A 14 -2.38 19.27 -34.02
C THR A 14 -3.04 19.88 -32.79
N ILE A 15 -4.22 20.50 -32.93
CA ILE A 15 -4.96 21.06 -31.78
C ILE A 15 -5.50 19.96 -30.86
N ILE A 16 -5.89 18.80 -31.41
CA ILE A 16 -6.44 17.68 -30.63
C ILE A 16 -5.34 16.95 -29.83
N GLY A 17 -4.10 16.92 -30.32
CA GLY A 17 -2.99 16.18 -29.68
C GLY A 17 -2.44 16.80 -28.38
N LEU A 18 -2.70 18.08 -28.12
CA LEU A 18 -2.11 18.80 -26.97
C LEU A 18 -2.94 18.72 -25.67
N GLY A 19 -4.14 18.12 -25.71
CA GLY A 19 -5.09 18.11 -24.59
C GLY A 19 -5.12 16.85 -23.72
N SER A 20 -4.37 15.79 -24.04
CA SER A 20 -4.57 14.48 -23.40
C SER A 20 -3.75 14.22 -22.12
N CYS A 21 -3.05 15.22 -21.59
CA CYS A 21 -2.35 15.06 -20.31
C CYS A 21 -3.26 15.54 -19.18
N TYR A 22 -4.22 14.72 -18.76
CA TYR A 22 -4.79 14.88 -17.43
C TYR A 22 -3.80 14.28 -16.45
N LYS A 23 -3.35 15.08 -15.48
CA LYS A 23 -2.66 14.54 -14.32
C LYS A 23 -3.73 14.14 -13.32
N ASP A 24 -3.76 12.88 -12.93
CA ASP A 24 -4.52 12.47 -11.78
C ASP A 24 -4.00 13.27 -10.58
N ILE A 25 -4.84 14.17 -10.09
CA ILE A 25 -4.59 14.79 -8.79
C ILE A 25 -4.83 13.67 -7.79
N ILE A 26 -3.73 13.04 -7.34
CA ILE A 26 -3.73 12.29 -6.08
C ILE A 26 -4.16 13.32 -5.03
N LYS A 27 -5.46 13.36 -4.77
CA LYS A 27 -6.00 14.14 -3.66
C LYS A 27 -5.26 13.62 -2.43
N PRO A 28 -4.62 14.48 -1.62
CA PRO A 28 -4.12 14.02 -0.34
C PRO A 28 -5.31 13.39 0.34
N GLU A 29 -5.20 12.10 0.66
CA GLU A 29 -6.19 11.43 1.48
C GLU A 29 -6.35 12.34 2.70
N LEU A 30 -7.56 12.90 2.88
CA LEU A 30 -7.89 13.75 4.04
C LEU A 30 -7.24 13.11 5.23
N ALA A 31 -6.29 13.81 5.87
CA ALA A 31 -5.42 13.24 6.89
C ALA A 31 -6.28 12.38 7.80
N SER A 32 -6.20 11.05 7.60
CA SER A 32 -6.94 10.10 8.42
C SER A 32 -6.49 10.44 9.82
N ASN A 33 -7.43 10.74 10.71
CA ASN A 33 -7.09 11.01 12.09
C ASN A 33 -6.53 9.69 12.64
N THR A 34 -5.21 9.52 12.52
CA THR A 34 -4.50 8.29 12.87
C THR A 34 -4.62 7.99 14.36
N GLU A 35 -5.06 8.98 15.15
CA GLU A 35 -5.31 8.89 16.59
C GLU A 35 -6.80 8.73 16.94
N GLY A 36 -7.69 8.71 15.94
CA GLY A 36 -9.08 8.31 16.14
C GLY A 36 -9.22 6.85 16.56
N PRO A 37 -10.46 6.41 16.92
CA PRO A 37 -10.75 5.02 17.24
C PRO A 37 -10.27 4.09 16.11
N PRO A 38 -9.59 2.97 16.44
CA PRO A 38 -9.10 2.05 15.43
C PRO A 38 -10.27 1.47 14.64
N GLN A 39 -10.12 1.41 13.31
CA GLN A 39 -11.13 0.81 12.44
C GLN A 39 -10.96 -0.72 12.41
N PRO A 40 -12.03 -1.51 12.29
CA PRO A 40 -11.90 -2.95 12.15
C PRO A 40 -11.17 -3.30 10.86
N VAL A 41 -10.19 -4.19 10.95
CA VAL A 41 -9.38 -4.67 9.82
C VAL A 41 -9.29 -6.19 9.89
N SER A 42 -9.52 -6.87 8.76
CA SER A 42 -9.35 -8.31 8.61
C SER A 42 -7.91 -8.64 8.23
N PHE A 43 -7.22 -9.43 9.05
CA PHE A 43 -5.89 -9.90 8.68
C PHE A 43 -5.96 -10.73 7.39
N LYS A 44 -6.88 -11.70 7.34
CA LYS A 44 -6.95 -12.67 6.24
C LYS A 44 -7.32 -12.03 4.91
N ASN A 45 -8.27 -11.10 4.91
CA ASN A 45 -8.82 -10.55 3.68
C ASN A 45 -8.13 -9.25 3.23
N GLU A 46 -7.51 -8.50 4.15
CA GLU A 46 -6.91 -7.21 3.82
C GLU A 46 -5.38 -7.23 3.94
N LEU A 47 -4.84 -7.70 5.07
CA LEU A 47 -3.41 -7.58 5.33
C LEU A 47 -2.56 -8.71 4.74
N ALA A 48 -3.03 -9.95 4.82
CA ALA A 48 -2.30 -11.10 4.29
C ALA A 48 -2.12 -11.03 2.76
N PRO A 49 -3.11 -10.59 1.95
CA PRO A 49 -2.90 -10.34 0.53
C PRO A 49 -1.95 -9.17 0.27
N LEU A 50 -2.06 -8.08 1.04
CA LEU A 50 -1.18 -6.91 0.94
C LEU A 50 0.29 -7.29 1.18
N PHE A 51 0.57 -8.01 2.27
CA PHE A 51 1.93 -8.46 2.59
C PHE A 51 2.44 -9.47 1.55
N ASN A 52 1.58 -10.35 1.05
CA ASN A 52 1.98 -11.30 0.01
C ASN A 52 2.33 -10.60 -1.32
N SER A 53 1.58 -9.58 -1.74
CA SER A 53 1.89 -8.83 -2.96
C SER A 53 3.11 -7.92 -2.83
N SER A 54 3.32 -7.32 -1.66
CA SER A 54 4.31 -6.26 -1.47
C SER A 54 5.63 -6.72 -0.83
N CYS A 55 5.61 -7.79 -0.04
CA CYS A 55 6.74 -8.18 0.80
C CYS A 55 7.22 -9.61 0.53
N ALA A 56 6.32 -10.53 0.15
CA ALA A 56 6.66 -11.92 -0.18
C ALA A 56 7.28 -12.04 -1.59
N LEU A 57 8.32 -11.27 -1.83
CA LEU A 57 9.11 -11.24 -3.05
C LEU A 57 10.27 -12.24 -2.95
N ALA A 58 10.67 -12.84 -4.08
CA ALA A 58 11.78 -13.78 -4.12
C ALA A 58 13.07 -13.15 -3.54
N GLY A 59 13.65 -13.80 -2.52
CA GLY A 59 14.84 -13.30 -1.81
C GLY A 59 14.56 -12.26 -0.71
N CYS A 60 13.32 -11.77 -0.57
CA CYS A 60 12.89 -10.89 0.51
C CYS A 60 12.15 -11.70 1.57
N HIS A 61 10.86 -11.48 1.81
CA HIS A 61 10.12 -12.15 2.88
C HIS A 61 9.39 -13.42 2.43
N VAL A 62 10.11 -14.34 1.79
CA VAL A 62 9.63 -15.70 1.44
C VAL A 62 10.48 -16.74 2.15
N SER A 63 10.03 -18.00 2.16
CA SER A 63 10.83 -19.11 2.71
C SER A 63 12.25 -19.13 2.14
N GLY A 64 13.25 -19.12 3.02
CA GLY A 64 14.67 -19.03 2.65
C GLY A 64 15.21 -17.61 2.45
N GLY A 65 14.37 -16.58 2.60
CA GLY A 65 14.76 -15.17 2.62
C GLY A 65 14.83 -14.59 4.03
N HIS A 66 14.46 -13.32 4.17
CA HIS A 66 14.41 -12.56 5.41
C HIS A 66 13.14 -12.87 6.22
N HIS A 67 13.28 -13.12 7.53
CA HIS A 67 12.14 -13.30 8.44
C HIS A 67 11.56 -11.94 8.90
N PRO A 68 10.25 -11.82 9.11
CA PRO A 68 9.23 -12.86 9.02
C PRO A 68 8.83 -13.16 7.59
N TYR A 69 8.38 -14.38 7.29
CA TYR A 69 7.86 -14.70 5.96
C TYR A 69 6.45 -14.14 5.79
N MET A 70 6.18 -13.53 4.64
CA MET A 70 4.99 -12.72 4.37
C MET A 70 3.99 -13.40 3.43
N ASN A 71 4.20 -14.69 3.10
CA ASN A 71 3.25 -15.47 2.33
C ASN A 71 1.90 -15.56 3.07
N THR A 72 0.78 -15.46 2.34
CA THR A 72 -0.58 -15.38 2.90
C THR A 72 -0.88 -16.48 3.94
N ASP A 73 -0.38 -17.69 3.71
CA ASP A 73 -0.70 -18.86 4.56
C ASP A 73 0.02 -18.87 5.92
N ILE A 74 1.12 -18.14 6.06
CA ILE A 74 2.00 -18.19 7.24
C ILE A 74 2.28 -16.83 7.89
N SER A 75 1.98 -15.73 7.19
CA SER A 75 2.37 -14.38 7.61
C SER A 75 1.83 -14.01 8.99
N TYR A 76 0.60 -14.41 9.34
CA TYR A 76 0.04 -14.15 10.67
C TYR A 76 0.94 -14.71 11.77
N GLN A 77 1.26 -16.00 11.69
CA GLN A 77 2.07 -16.68 12.70
C GLN A 77 3.48 -16.09 12.74
N GLN A 78 4.07 -15.78 11.58
CA GLN A 78 5.41 -15.21 11.50
C GLN A 78 5.49 -13.80 12.11
N ILE A 79 4.47 -12.97 11.87
CA ILE A 79 4.41 -11.60 12.38
C ILE A 79 4.10 -11.58 13.88
N VAL A 80 3.03 -12.28 14.30
CA VAL A 80 2.52 -12.21 15.68
C VAL A 80 3.37 -13.06 16.61
N ASN A 81 3.55 -14.35 16.31
CA ASN A 81 4.34 -15.24 17.17
C ASN A 81 5.84 -14.96 17.08
N GLY A 82 6.29 -14.30 16.00
CA GLY A 82 7.68 -13.84 15.84
C GLY A 82 8.00 -12.57 16.64
N GLY A 83 7.03 -11.96 17.32
CA GLY A 83 7.26 -10.78 18.17
C GLY A 83 7.41 -9.46 17.42
N PHE A 84 6.92 -9.36 16.17
CA PHE A 84 6.99 -8.12 15.38
C PHE A 84 5.86 -7.13 15.71
N VAL A 85 4.93 -7.54 16.56
CA VAL A 85 3.75 -6.77 16.98
C VAL A 85 3.76 -6.59 18.50
N ASN A 86 3.53 -5.35 18.93
CA ASN A 86 3.31 -4.97 20.31
C ASN A 86 1.92 -4.33 20.42
N THR A 87 0.95 -5.05 20.97
CA THR A 87 -0.43 -4.56 21.11
C THR A 87 -0.59 -3.56 22.26
N ASP A 88 0.29 -3.60 23.26
CA ASP A 88 0.28 -2.65 24.38
C ASP A 88 0.84 -1.29 23.95
N PHE A 89 1.88 -1.31 23.11
CA PHE A 89 2.51 -0.13 22.52
C PHE A 89 2.58 -0.25 20.99
N PRO A 90 1.46 -0.02 20.28
CA PRO A 90 1.35 -0.23 18.83
C PRO A 90 2.43 0.45 17.99
N LYS A 91 2.80 1.70 18.31
CA LYS A 91 3.86 2.45 17.62
C LYS A 91 5.27 1.86 17.85
N GLU A 92 5.44 1.05 18.88
CA GLU A 92 6.71 0.37 19.18
C GLU A 92 6.89 -0.95 18.41
N SER A 93 5.84 -1.46 17.76
CA SER A 93 5.89 -2.65 16.92
C SER A 93 6.94 -2.51 15.82
N ILE A 94 7.78 -3.53 15.66
CA ILE A 94 8.79 -3.57 14.59
C ILE A 94 8.10 -3.46 13.22
N LEU A 95 7.00 -4.19 13.02
CA LEU A 95 6.22 -4.11 11.79
C LEU A 95 5.79 -2.67 11.48
N TYR A 96 5.20 -1.97 12.46
CA TYR A 96 4.74 -0.58 12.29
C TYR A 96 5.90 0.37 11.95
N LYS A 97 7.04 0.23 12.64
CA LYS A 97 8.21 1.08 12.38
C LYS A 97 8.74 0.83 10.97
N MET A 98 9.00 -0.42 10.60
CA MET A 98 9.59 -0.77 9.30
C MET A 98 8.74 -0.29 8.13
N ILE A 99 7.41 -0.52 8.17
CA ILE A 99 6.54 -0.07 7.07
C ILE A 99 6.42 1.45 7.00
N ASN A 100 6.74 2.20 8.05
CA ASN A 100 6.73 3.67 8.04
C ASN A 100 8.12 4.30 7.87
N THR A 101 9.18 3.49 7.80
CA THR A 101 10.56 3.94 7.58
C THR A 101 11.19 3.21 6.38
N GLU A 102 12.10 2.27 6.63
CA GLU A 102 12.95 1.59 5.63
C GLU A 102 12.12 0.89 4.54
N MET A 103 10.99 0.26 4.94
CA MET A 103 10.13 -0.51 4.05
C MET A 103 8.92 0.27 3.54
N ALA A 104 8.84 1.58 3.79
CA ALA A 104 7.70 2.41 3.37
C ALA A 104 7.47 2.41 1.86
N GLN A 105 8.53 2.25 1.07
CA GLN A 105 8.43 2.15 -0.39
C GLN A 105 7.62 0.94 -0.89
N TYR A 106 7.53 -0.14 -0.10
CA TYR A 106 6.79 -1.36 -0.47
C TYR A 106 5.30 -1.29 -0.10
N ILE A 107 4.92 -0.37 0.80
CA ILE A 107 3.53 -0.03 1.11
C ILE A 107 3.40 1.50 1.02
N PRO A 108 3.43 2.08 -0.20
CA PRO A 108 3.48 3.53 -0.39
C PRO A 108 2.19 4.23 0.08
N SER A 109 1.07 3.52 0.00
CA SER A 109 -0.25 3.96 0.47
C SER A 109 -0.25 4.18 1.98
N ALA A 110 -0.49 5.42 2.41
CA ALA A 110 -0.61 5.77 3.82
C ALA A 110 -1.83 5.10 4.47
N SER A 111 -2.95 4.94 3.73
CA SER A 111 -4.11 4.20 4.21
C SER A 111 -3.84 2.73 4.44
N ASP A 112 -3.06 2.07 3.59
CA ASP A 112 -2.73 0.66 3.81
C ASP A 112 -1.82 0.48 5.02
N ARG A 113 -0.87 1.39 5.26
CA ARG A 113 -0.10 1.41 6.51
C ARG A 113 -0.97 1.71 7.72
N GLN A 114 -1.97 2.58 7.56
CA GLN A 114 -2.94 2.85 8.61
C GLN A 114 -3.78 1.61 8.95
N LYS A 115 -4.16 0.78 7.98
CA LYS A 115 -4.84 -0.51 8.26
C LYS A 115 -3.98 -1.43 9.12
N VAL A 116 -2.67 -1.50 8.86
CA VAL A 116 -1.75 -2.29 9.69
C VAL A 116 -1.72 -1.74 11.11
N TYR A 117 -1.65 -0.42 11.27
CA TYR A 117 -1.68 0.21 12.60
C TYR A 117 -3.00 -0.04 13.34
N ASP A 118 -4.13 0.10 12.66
CA ASP A 118 -5.46 -0.17 13.22
C ASP A 118 -5.62 -1.63 13.64
N TRP A 119 -5.14 -2.55 12.82
CA TRP A 119 -5.12 -3.97 13.15
C TRP A 119 -4.30 -4.27 14.41
N ILE A 120 -3.11 -3.65 14.56
CA ILE A 120 -2.30 -3.79 15.79
C ILE A 120 -3.06 -3.21 17.00
N ARG A 121 -3.67 -2.02 16.86
CA ARG A 121 -4.47 -1.37 17.91
C ARG A 121 -5.69 -2.19 18.33
N ASN A 122 -6.24 -3.00 17.42
CA ASN A 122 -7.36 -3.90 17.68
C ASN A 122 -6.94 -5.26 18.29
N GLY A 123 -5.69 -5.41 18.73
CA GLY A 123 -5.20 -6.64 19.34
C GLY A 123 -4.74 -7.69 18.33
N ALA A 124 -4.46 -7.29 17.09
CA ALA A 124 -3.93 -8.16 16.03
C ALA A 124 -4.73 -9.48 15.82
N PRO A 125 -6.05 -9.42 15.63
CA PRO A 125 -6.89 -10.62 15.45
C PRO A 125 -6.54 -11.38 14.16
N ASN A 126 -6.71 -12.70 14.19
CA ASN A 126 -6.62 -13.57 13.01
C ASN A 126 -8.03 -13.84 12.44
N ASN A 127 -8.55 -12.89 11.66
CA ASN A 127 -9.93 -12.86 11.15
C ASN A 127 -10.00 -12.74 9.63
#